data_AF-A0A0A8WP32-F1
#
_entry.id   AF-A0A0A8WP32-F1
#
_cell.length_a   1.000
_cell.length_b   1.000
_cell.length_c   1.000
_cell.angle_alpha   90.00
_cell.angle_beta   90.00
_cell.angle_gamma   90.00
#
_symmetry.space_group_name_H-M   'P 1'
#
loop_
_entity.id
_entity.type
_entity.pdbx_description
1 polymer ?
#
loop_
_entity_poly.entity_id
_entity_poly.type
_entity_poly.pdbx_seq_one_letter_code
_entity_poly.pdbx_strand_id
1 'polypeptide(L)'
;MMRQYLEIKSLYPDAILFFRLGDFYEMFLDDAVKASRILDITLTSRGKSNDGNDVPLCGVPFHSASPYIAKLVEAGEKVAICEQVEDPKSAKGIVKREVVKVVTPGLVVDTESLHPTENNYLAAIVPVSNGSWGFACLDISTGEFRAADFPDINSIISECYCVNPREVLLPASLKDGDGLVPLDEPLSERTVTFIDEWVFEPDYAKRLHQMAFSAPIPSAPEGGEMHGGALAAGSLLHYLREAHMGGGASHLRPVVPYTVRSHLVLDEMSRRNLELNATIQDGKKKGSLLWLIDRTVTAMGGRKLKQWINYPLVSVRQITERLEAVQELLESQVLRGELLANLDGVADLERLNGRISLASASAKDLVALKQSLMRLPDLLSTAQPLQASLLRETLSGIDPLRDVTELVSKGIVDNPPFILRERGDNRSRIQSGTGRAQNDQQGGERIHRSAGGQRKGAHRYIIAQGPLQQGVRILHRDNQSESGRNPR
;
A
#
# COMPACT_ATOMS: atom_id res chain seq x y z
N MET A 1 24.56 20.27 13.67
CA MET A 1 23.53 19.21 13.78
C MET A 1 22.17 19.83 14.06
N MET A 2 21.95 20.48 15.21
CA MET A 2 20.64 21.08 15.54
C MET A 2 20.11 22.04 14.47
N ARG A 3 20.98 22.85 13.85
CA ARG A 3 20.61 23.68 12.70
C ARG A 3 20.01 22.86 11.54
N GLN A 4 20.66 21.75 11.16
CA GLN A 4 20.17 20.86 10.11
C GLN A 4 18.84 20.19 10.51
N TYR A 5 18.68 19.83 11.79
CA TYR A 5 17.41 19.32 12.32
C TYR A 5 16.28 20.33 12.17
N LEU A 6 16.50 21.59 12.60
CA LEU A 6 15.50 22.66 12.51
C LEU A 6 15.17 23.02 11.05
N GLU A 7 16.17 23.05 10.17
CA GLU A 7 15.97 23.24 8.73
C GLU A 7 15.05 22.16 8.15
N ILE A 8 15.32 20.87 8.44
CA ILE A 8 14.48 19.77 7.96
C ILE A 8 13.10 19.78 8.62
N LYS A 9 13.01 20.02 9.93
CA LYS A 9 11.73 20.08 10.67
C LYS A 9 10.83 21.20 10.17
N SER A 10 11.39 22.31 9.70
CA SER A 10 10.61 23.41 9.12
C SER A 10 9.83 23.02 7.85
N LEU A 11 10.28 21.98 7.14
CA LEU A 11 9.60 21.41 5.98
C LEU A 11 8.47 20.44 6.37
N TYR A 12 8.50 19.90 7.59
CA TYR A 12 7.53 18.94 8.12
C TYR A 12 7.05 19.35 9.52
N PRO A 13 6.41 20.53 9.66
CA PRO A 13 6.07 21.09 10.97
C PRO A 13 5.07 20.22 11.74
N ASP A 14 4.18 19.51 11.03
CA ASP A 14 3.10 18.68 11.55
C ASP A 14 3.49 17.20 11.77
N ALA A 15 4.72 16.80 11.43
CA ALA A 15 5.19 15.42 11.59
C ALA A 15 6.32 15.31 12.62
N ILE A 16 6.31 14.25 13.42
CA ILE A 16 7.41 13.91 14.31
C ILE A 16 8.62 13.49 13.47
N LEU A 17 9.74 14.20 13.62
CA LEU A 17 10.94 13.95 12.83
C LEU A 17 11.82 12.87 13.46
N PHE A 18 11.84 11.69 12.86
CA PHE A 18 12.78 10.61 13.18
C PHE A 18 14.13 10.94 12.53
N PHE A 19 15.02 11.56 13.29
CA PHE A 19 16.29 12.04 12.79
C PHE A 19 17.41 11.01 13.00
N ARG A 20 17.96 10.44 11.93
CA ARG A 20 18.96 9.36 12.00
C ARG A 20 20.31 9.83 12.57
N LEU A 21 20.65 9.33 13.75
CA LEU A 21 21.92 9.55 14.45
C LEU A 21 22.52 8.22 14.93
N GLY A 22 23.63 7.80 14.33
CA GLY A 22 24.29 6.53 14.67
C GLY A 22 23.35 5.35 14.47
N ASP A 23 23.07 4.58 15.52
CA ASP A 23 22.13 3.44 15.53
C ASP A 23 20.73 3.78 16.08
N PHE A 24 20.41 5.07 16.19
CA PHE A 24 19.13 5.55 16.69
C PHE A 24 18.42 6.48 15.70
N TYR A 25 17.10 6.55 15.84
CA TYR A 25 16.33 7.72 15.47
C TYR A 25 16.14 8.57 16.72
N GLU A 26 16.63 9.80 16.67
CA GLU A 26 16.49 10.78 17.74
C GLU A 26 15.42 11.80 17.35
N MET A 27 14.62 12.24 18.32
CA MET A 27 13.63 13.32 18.22
C MET A 27 14.02 14.40 19.22
N PHE A 28 13.85 15.67 18.87
CA PHE A 28 14.25 16.80 19.71
C PHE A 28 13.09 17.76 19.97
N LEU A 29 13.23 18.59 21.02
CA LEU A 29 12.28 19.66 21.35
C LEU A 29 10.86 19.10 21.56
N ASP A 30 9.85 19.75 20.97
CA ASP A 30 8.44 19.36 21.14
C ASP A 30 8.16 17.96 20.60
N ASP A 31 8.83 17.54 19.52
CA ASP A 31 8.73 16.17 19.00
C ASP A 31 9.18 15.15 20.05
N ALA A 32 10.25 15.44 20.79
CA ALA A 32 10.72 14.56 21.86
C ALA A 32 9.72 14.44 23.01
N VAL A 33 9.14 15.58 23.43
CA VAL A 33 8.16 15.64 24.51
C VAL A 33 6.88 14.91 24.12
N LYS A 34 6.42 15.08 22.88
CA LYS A 34 5.23 14.43 22.35
C LYS A 34 5.44 12.91 22.20
N ALA A 35 6.52 12.53 21.51
CA ALA A 35 6.82 11.12 21.25
C ALA A 35 7.11 10.34 22.53
N SER A 36 7.81 10.91 23.51
CA SER A 36 8.10 10.22 24.79
C SER A 36 6.84 9.82 25.53
N ARG A 37 5.81 10.69 25.55
CA ARG A 37 4.51 10.40 26.18
C ARG A 37 3.72 9.33 25.44
N ILE A 38 3.63 9.43 24.11
CA ILE A 38 2.87 8.45 23.30
C ILE A 38 3.57 7.08 23.35
N LEU A 39 4.88 7.07 23.14
CA LEU A 39 5.66 5.84 23.06
C LEU A 39 5.93 5.20 24.42
N ASP A 40 5.79 5.96 25.51
CA ASP A 40 6.19 5.56 26.86
C ASP A 40 7.70 5.23 26.93
N ILE A 41 8.52 6.17 26.45
CA ILE A 41 9.99 6.07 26.45
C ILE A 41 10.61 7.23 27.24
N THR A 42 11.82 7.01 27.73
CA THR A 42 12.53 7.99 28.56
C THR A 42 12.80 9.29 27.79
N LEU A 43 12.31 10.41 28.33
CA LEU A 43 12.70 11.76 27.90
C LEU A 43 14.00 12.16 28.62
N THR A 44 15.00 12.56 27.86
CA THR A 44 16.33 12.99 28.33
C THR A 44 16.64 14.40 27.80
N SER A 45 17.84 14.91 28.07
CA SER A 45 18.31 16.15 27.47
C SER A 45 19.69 15.99 26.84
N ARG A 46 19.98 16.81 25.81
CA ARG A 46 21.27 16.82 25.12
C ARG A 46 21.80 18.24 24.97
N GLY A 47 22.79 18.57 25.79
CA GLY A 47 23.46 19.88 25.76
C GLY A 47 22.52 21.01 26.14
N LYS A 48 23.01 22.25 25.95
CA LYS A 48 22.26 23.48 26.21
C LYS A 48 21.96 24.20 24.90
N SER A 49 20.74 24.71 24.77
CA SER A 49 20.35 25.66 23.72
C SER A 49 21.13 26.96 23.86
N ASN A 50 21.07 27.82 22.84
CA ASN A 50 21.68 29.15 22.86
C ASN A 50 21.19 29.99 24.05
N ASP A 51 19.97 29.73 24.54
CA ASP A 51 19.35 30.40 25.68
C ASP A 51 19.66 29.72 27.03
N GLY A 52 20.57 28.74 27.07
CA GLY A 52 21.03 28.07 28.29
C GLY A 52 20.14 26.94 28.82
N ASN A 53 18.96 26.72 28.22
CA ASN A 53 18.03 25.64 28.55
C ASN A 53 18.49 24.29 27.96
N ASP A 54 18.23 23.20 28.68
CA ASP A 54 18.46 21.84 28.20
C ASP A 54 17.56 21.52 26.99
N VAL A 55 18.12 20.91 25.95
CA VAL A 55 17.34 20.51 24.76
C VAL A 55 16.70 19.14 25.00
N PRO A 56 15.36 19.02 25.04
CA PRO A 56 14.67 17.73 25.20
C PRO A 56 15.02 16.76 24.06
N LEU A 57 15.20 15.49 24.42
CA LEU A 57 15.60 14.41 23.52
C LEU A 57 14.97 13.09 23.94
N CYS A 58 14.43 12.34 22.98
CA CYS A 58 14.16 10.92 23.14
C CYS A 58 14.55 10.19 21.84
N GLY A 59 14.69 8.87 21.90
CA GLY A 59 15.09 8.12 20.71
C GLY A 59 14.79 6.64 20.80
N VAL A 60 14.75 6.01 19.62
CA VAL A 60 14.46 4.58 19.44
C VAL A 60 15.53 3.94 18.55
N PRO A 61 15.87 2.65 18.75
CA PRO A 61 16.84 1.98 17.88
C PRO A 61 16.29 1.85 16.46
N PHE A 62 17.10 2.18 15.46
CA PHE A 62 16.58 2.27 14.08
C PHE A 62 16.16 0.92 13.49
N HIS A 63 16.89 -0.15 13.84
CA HIS A 63 16.61 -1.52 13.38
C HIS A 63 15.25 -2.04 13.86
N SER A 64 14.68 -1.40 14.88
CA SER A 64 13.41 -1.77 15.50
C SER A 64 12.46 -0.57 15.57
N ALA A 65 12.54 0.36 14.61
CA ALA A 65 11.73 1.57 14.61
C ALA A 65 10.26 1.32 14.24
N SER A 66 9.97 0.29 13.43
CA SER A 66 8.62 0.04 12.89
C SER A 66 7.51 -0.03 13.95
N PRO A 67 7.66 -0.74 15.08
CA PRO A 67 6.62 -0.76 16.13
C PRO A 67 6.36 0.61 16.76
N TYR A 68 7.39 1.45 16.89
CA TYR A 68 7.24 2.80 17.43
C TYR A 68 6.55 3.72 16.42
N ILE A 69 6.89 3.60 15.14
CA ILE A 69 6.20 4.34 14.06
C ILE A 69 4.73 3.94 14.05
N ALA A 70 4.41 2.65 14.13
CA ALA A 70 3.03 2.16 14.18
C ALA A 70 2.24 2.77 15.34
N LYS A 71 2.84 2.80 16.55
CA LYS A 71 2.21 3.37 17.75
C LYS A 71 1.97 4.88 17.64
N LEU A 72 2.88 5.63 17.03
CA LEU A 72 2.69 7.07 16.77
C LEU A 72 1.55 7.29 15.76
N VAL A 73 1.53 6.50 14.69
CA VAL A 73 0.52 6.61 13.63
C VAL A 73 -0.87 6.21 14.13
N GLU A 74 -0.98 5.20 14.98
CA GLU A 74 -2.23 4.82 15.65
C GLU A 74 -2.75 5.93 16.58
N ALA A 75 -1.84 6.72 17.16
CA ALA A 75 -2.20 7.92 17.91
C ALA A 75 -2.53 9.15 17.04
N GLY A 76 -2.60 8.97 15.70
CA GLY A 76 -2.93 10.03 14.74
C GLY A 76 -1.75 10.91 14.33
N GLU A 77 -0.52 10.58 14.74
CA GLU A 77 0.69 11.35 14.43
C GLU A 77 1.32 10.96 13.09
N LYS A 78 1.82 11.96 12.36
CA LYS A 78 2.68 11.74 11.19
C LYS A 78 4.13 11.56 11.63
N VAL A 79 4.89 10.73 10.92
CA VAL A 79 6.31 10.49 11.20
C VAL A 79 7.13 10.70 9.94
N ALA A 80 8.03 11.69 9.96
CA ALA A 80 8.99 11.93 8.89
C ALA A 80 10.30 11.18 9.19
N ILE A 81 10.69 10.26 8.30
CA ILE A 81 11.90 9.44 8.45
C ILE A 81 13.05 10.12 7.73
N CYS A 82 14.01 10.63 8.49
CA CYS A 82 15.16 11.36 7.99
C CYS A 82 16.43 10.51 8.07
N GLU A 83 16.97 10.12 6.92
CA GLU A 83 18.12 9.21 6.79
C GLU A 83 19.41 9.95 6.41
N GLN A 84 20.54 9.28 6.61
CA GLN A 84 21.84 9.74 6.14
C GLN A 84 22.04 9.32 4.68
N VAL A 85 22.17 10.30 3.78
CA VAL A 85 22.29 10.04 2.33
C VAL A 85 23.74 9.96 1.84
N GLU A 86 24.70 10.28 2.71
CA GLU A 86 26.14 10.19 2.45
C GLU A 86 26.80 9.16 3.36
N ASP A 87 27.85 8.47 2.88
CA ASP A 87 28.64 7.58 3.73
C ASP A 87 29.39 8.41 4.79
N PRO A 88 29.13 8.18 6.11
CA PRO A 88 29.78 8.89 7.20
C PRO A 88 31.31 8.85 7.17
N LYS A 89 31.89 7.81 6.55
CA LYS A 89 33.34 7.65 6.44
C LYS A 89 33.96 8.53 5.35
N SER A 90 33.15 8.95 4.38
CA SER A 90 33.59 9.76 3.23
C SER A 90 33.26 11.24 3.38
N ALA A 91 32.30 11.56 4.26
CA ALA A 91 31.83 12.93 4.47
C ALA A 91 32.85 13.76 5.27
N LYS A 92 33.19 14.96 4.76
CA LYS A 92 33.93 15.98 5.52
C LYS A 92 32.92 16.86 6.25
N GLY A 93 32.76 16.68 7.56
CA GLY A 93 31.88 17.50 8.40
C GLY A 93 30.56 16.80 8.76
N ILE A 94 29.44 17.52 8.73
CA ILE A 94 28.12 16.97 9.09
C ILE A 94 27.56 16.23 7.87
N VAL A 95 27.34 14.93 8.02
CA VAL A 95 26.70 14.06 7.02
C VAL A 95 25.37 14.66 6.54
N LYS A 96 25.18 14.73 5.22
CA LYS A 96 23.91 15.18 4.64
C LYS A 96 22.77 14.23 5.03
N ARG A 97 21.61 14.82 5.31
CA ARG A 97 20.40 14.10 5.70
C ARG A 97 19.21 14.61 4.91
N GLU A 98 18.33 13.69 4.55
CA GLU A 98 17.11 13.98 3.81
C GLU A 98 15.97 13.11 4.35
N VAL A 99 14.75 13.63 4.27
CA VAL A 99 13.56 12.82 4.57
C VAL A 99 13.33 11.88 3.40
N VAL A 100 13.37 10.57 3.67
CA VAL A 100 13.20 9.54 2.63
C VAL A 100 11.76 9.05 2.53
N LYS A 101 10.98 9.24 3.59
CA LYS A 101 9.59 8.80 3.67
C LYS A 101 8.85 9.56 4.77
N VAL A 102 7.58 9.88 4.51
CA VAL A 102 6.64 10.32 5.56
C VAL A 102 5.60 9.24 5.73
N VAL A 103 5.43 8.76 6.97
CA VAL A 103 4.40 7.78 7.33
C VAL A 103 3.24 8.53 7.96
N THR A 104 2.05 8.34 7.41
CA THR A 104 0.82 8.98 7.87
C THR A 104 -0.24 7.92 8.16
N PRO A 105 -1.29 8.23 8.95
CA PRO A 105 -2.39 7.31 9.21
C PRO A 105 -3.08 6.78 7.95
N GLY A 106 -3.18 7.57 6.88
CA GLY A 106 -3.75 7.14 5.61
C GLY A 106 -2.79 6.36 4.71
N LEU A 107 -1.47 6.43 4.93
CA LEU A 107 -0.44 5.89 4.04
C LEU A 107 0.38 4.72 4.64
N VAL A 108 -0.23 3.98 5.56
CA VAL A 108 0.38 2.78 6.16
C VAL A 108 0.39 1.62 5.17
N VAL A 109 1.54 0.97 5.02
CA VAL A 109 1.74 -0.18 4.11
C VAL A 109 2.23 -1.44 4.83
N ASP A 110 2.71 -1.29 6.07
CA ASP A 110 3.19 -2.40 6.88
C ASP A 110 2.00 -3.21 7.39
N THR A 111 2.00 -4.51 7.09
CA THR A 111 0.91 -5.41 7.49
C THR A 111 0.80 -5.60 8.99
N GLU A 112 1.88 -5.45 9.75
CA GLU A 112 1.81 -5.58 11.22
C GLU A 112 0.99 -4.45 11.84
N SER A 113 0.95 -3.28 11.18
CA SER A 113 0.20 -2.11 11.59
C SER A 113 -1.22 -2.04 11.00
N LEU A 114 -1.56 -2.96 10.09
CA LEU A 114 -2.83 -2.95 9.37
C LEU A 114 -3.73 -4.09 9.83
N HIS A 115 -5.01 -3.78 10.07
CA HIS A 115 -5.97 -4.83 10.32
C HIS A 115 -6.15 -5.69 9.03
N PRO A 116 -6.08 -7.03 9.09
CA PRO A 116 -6.06 -7.87 7.89
C PRO A 116 -7.31 -7.72 7.02
N THR A 117 -8.49 -7.72 7.64
CA THR A 117 -9.78 -7.70 6.92
C THR A 117 -10.35 -6.28 6.74
N GLU A 118 -9.55 -5.23 6.90
CA GLU A 118 -10.02 -3.85 6.72
C GLU A 118 -9.07 -3.07 5.81
N ASN A 119 -9.65 -2.21 4.98
CA ASN A 119 -8.90 -1.24 4.21
C ASN A 119 -8.40 -0.09 5.09
N ASN A 120 -7.30 0.54 4.66
CA ASN A 120 -6.72 1.72 5.31
C ASN A 120 -6.77 2.90 4.34
N TYR A 121 -7.94 3.54 4.26
CA TYR A 121 -8.17 4.58 3.26
C TYR A 121 -7.60 5.92 3.69
N LEU A 122 -6.88 6.56 2.77
CA LEU A 122 -6.72 8.00 2.67
C LEU A 122 -7.85 8.54 1.79
N ALA A 123 -8.55 9.59 2.23
CA ALA A 123 -9.59 10.23 1.44
C ALA A 123 -9.30 11.72 1.18
N ALA A 124 -9.91 12.28 0.16
CA ALA A 124 -9.92 13.72 -0.12
C ALA A 124 -11.34 14.18 -0.40
N ILE A 125 -11.69 15.36 0.11
CA ILE A 125 -13.01 15.98 -0.04
C ILE A 125 -12.82 17.39 -0.58
N VAL A 126 -13.56 17.75 -1.63
CA VAL A 126 -13.37 19.04 -2.33
C VAL A 126 -14.72 19.68 -2.63
N PRO A 127 -15.00 20.91 -2.16
CA PRO A 127 -16.18 21.65 -2.59
C PRO A 127 -16.02 22.12 -4.04
N VAL A 128 -17.09 22.07 -4.82
CA VAL A 128 -17.12 22.55 -6.21
C VAL A 128 -18.03 23.78 -6.30
N SER A 129 -17.67 24.73 -7.16
CA SER A 129 -18.36 26.03 -7.30
C SER A 129 -19.85 25.94 -7.65
N ASN A 130 -20.30 24.83 -8.23
CA ASN A 130 -21.71 24.56 -8.53
C ASN A 130 -22.52 24.03 -7.33
N GLY A 131 -21.92 23.95 -6.14
CA GLY A 131 -22.53 23.42 -4.90
C GLY A 131 -22.37 21.91 -4.70
N SER A 132 -21.85 21.19 -5.71
CA SER A 132 -21.51 19.77 -5.58
C SER A 132 -20.18 19.57 -4.85
N TRP A 133 -19.87 18.32 -4.53
CA TRP A 133 -18.67 17.93 -3.80
C TRP A 133 -17.95 16.79 -4.50
N GLY A 134 -16.62 16.87 -4.55
CA GLY A 134 -15.75 15.80 -4.97
C GLY A 134 -15.32 14.93 -3.80
N PHE A 135 -15.29 13.63 -4.02
CA PHE A 135 -14.71 12.67 -3.09
C PHE A 135 -13.78 11.72 -3.83
N ALA A 136 -12.65 11.41 -3.22
CA ALA A 136 -11.80 10.30 -3.64
C ALA A 136 -11.28 9.55 -2.42
N CYS A 137 -11.06 8.25 -2.57
CA CYS A 137 -10.40 7.43 -1.56
C CYS A 137 -9.39 6.48 -2.21
N LEU A 138 -8.29 6.25 -1.49
CA LEU A 138 -7.17 5.43 -1.91
C LEU A 138 -6.76 4.53 -0.75
N ASP A 139 -6.55 3.24 -1.03
CA ASP A 139 -5.81 2.33 -0.14
C ASP A 139 -4.45 2.02 -0.78
N ILE A 140 -3.39 2.62 -0.24
CA ILE A 140 -2.03 2.45 -0.76
C ILE A 140 -1.53 1.01 -0.60
N SER A 141 -2.08 0.23 0.34
CA SER A 141 -1.68 -1.15 0.57
C SER A 141 -2.23 -2.10 -0.50
N THR A 142 -3.40 -1.82 -1.07
CA THR A 142 -4.05 -2.66 -2.09
C THR A 142 -4.00 -2.06 -3.51
N GLY A 143 -3.72 -0.76 -3.63
CA GLY A 143 -3.81 -0.03 -4.89
C GLY A 143 -5.24 0.24 -5.35
N GLU A 144 -6.23 0.09 -4.47
CA GLU A 144 -7.61 0.52 -4.72
C GLU A 144 -7.70 2.05 -4.73
N PHE A 145 -8.27 2.60 -5.79
CA PHE A 145 -8.46 4.03 -5.95
C PHE A 145 -9.83 4.30 -6.57
N ARG A 146 -10.70 5.01 -5.84
CA ARG A 146 -12.06 5.32 -6.26
C ARG A 146 -12.35 6.81 -6.13
N ALA A 147 -13.18 7.35 -7.01
CA ALA A 147 -13.63 8.74 -6.92
C ALA A 147 -15.06 8.91 -7.43
N ALA A 148 -15.75 9.93 -6.95
CA ALA A 148 -17.11 10.27 -7.36
C ALA A 148 -17.44 11.74 -7.07
N ASP A 149 -18.45 12.25 -7.78
CA ASP A 149 -19.10 13.52 -7.47
C ASP A 149 -20.36 13.26 -6.63
N PHE A 150 -20.58 14.12 -5.65
CA PHE A 150 -21.68 14.08 -4.69
C PHE A 150 -22.49 15.37 -4.78
N PRO A 151 -23.83 15.29 -4.66
CA PRO A 151 -24.69 16.46 -4.83
C PRO A 151 -24.56 17.48 -3.69
N ASP A 152 -24.21 17.01 -2.49
CA ASP A 152 -24.20 17.82 -1.26
C ASP A 152 -23.28 17.19 -0.19
N ILE A 153 -23.04 17.97 0.87
CA ILE A 153 -22.19 17.59 1.99
C ILE A 153 -22.75 16.43 2.83
N ASN A 154 -24.08 16.28 2.95
CA ASN A 154 -24.67 15.17 3.72
C ASN A 154 -24.40 13.82 3.06
N SER A 155 -24.36 13.80 1.73
CA SER A 155 -23.99 12.63 0.94
C SER A 155 -22.51 12.29 1.11
N ILE A 156 -21.63 13.29 1.25
CA ILE A 156 -20.21 13.09 1.61
C ILE A 156 -20.05 12.52 3.02
N ILE A 157 -20.80 13.05 4.00
CA ILE A 157 -20.77 12.55 5.37
C ILE A 157 -21.16 11.07 5.41
N SER A 158 -22.24 10.70 4.71
CA SER A 158 -22.68 9.31 4.57
C SER A 158 -21.59 8.43 3.95
N GLU A 159 -20.92 8.91 2.90
CA GLU A 159 -19.81 8.20 2.26
C GLU A 159 -18.61 8.04 3.20
N CYS A 160 -18.30 9.06 4.00
CA CYS A 160 -17.23 8.99 4.99
C CYS A 160 -17.47 7.88 6.03
N TYR A 161 -18.71 7.65 6.46
CA TYR A 161 -19.07 6.51 7.31
C TYR A 161 -19.01 5.15 6.59
N CYS A 162 -19.27 5.12 5.28
CA CYS A 162 -19.14 3.91 4.47
C CYS A 162 -17.67 3.51 4.25
N VAL A 163 -16.84 4.48 3.88
CA VAL A 163 -15.42 4.29 3.58
C VAL A 163 -14.61 4.15 4.87
N ASN A 164 -14.97 4.92 5.90
CA ASN A 164 -14.23 5.05 7.15
C ASN A 164 -12.73 5.35 6.95
N PRO A 165 -12.37 6.49 6.34
CA PRO A 165 -10.98 6.83 6.09
C PRO A 165 -10.22 7.07 7.40
N ARG A 166 -8.93 6.72 7.42
CA ARG A 166 -8.01 6.99 8.54
C ARG A 166 -7.43 8.39 8.49
N GLU A 167 -7.36 8.95 7.29
CA GLU A 167 -6.89 10.31 7.06
C GLU A 167 -7.70 10.96 5.95
N VAL A 168 -8.00 12.25 6.10
CA VAL A 168 -8.78 13.04 5.15
C VAL A 168 -8.03 14.30 4.77
N LEU A 169 -7.88 14.53 3.45
CA LEU A 169 -7.32 15.75 2.88
C LEU A 169 -8.45 16.74 2.56
N LEU A 170 -8.28 17.98 3.02
CA LEU A 170 -9.21 19.08 2.77
C LEU A 170 -8.47 20.30 2.20
N PRO A 171 -9.10 21.11 1.34
CA PRO A 171 -8.55 22.39 0.93
C PRO A 171 -8.32 23.32 2.14
N ALA A 172 -7.22 24.07 2.13
CA ALA A 172 -6.86 25.00 3.18
C ALA A 172 -7.92 26.09 3.41
N SER A 173 -8.68 26.46 2.38
CA SER A 173 -9.82 27.38 2.47
C SER A 173 -10.90 26.92 3.45
N LEU A 174 -11.01 25.62 3.74
CA LEU A 174 -11.95 25.10 4.72
C LEU A 174 -11.47 25.28 6.18
N LYS A 175 -10.17 25.47 6.42
CA LYS A 175 -9.59 25.51 7.78
C LYS A 175 -10.18 26.58 8.69
N ASP A 176 -10.42 27.78 8.16
CA ASP A 176 -10.78 28.98 8.92
C ASP A 176 -12.23 29.46 8.69
N GLY A 177 -13.05 28.70 7.93
CA GLY A 177 -14.43 29.07 7.61
C GLY A 177 -15.48 28.21 8.33
N ASP A 178 -16.73 28.71 8.37
CA ASP A 178 -17.92 27.95 8.83
C ASP A 178 -18.21 26.66 8.00
N GLY A 179 -17.39 26.37 6.99
CA GLY A 179 -17.55 25.25 6.05
C GLY A 179 -17.15 23.88 6.58
N LEU A 180 -16.39 23.80 7.69
CA LEU A 180 -16.05 22.53 8.36
C LEU A 180 -17.11 22.05 9.34
N VAL A 181 -18.01 22.93 9.81
CA VAL A 181 -18.99 22.62 10.85
C VAL A 181 -19.76 21.31 10.59
N PRO A 182 -20.14 20.96 9.34
CA PRO A 182 -20.82 19.69 9.07
C PRO A 182 -19.88 18.47 9.05
N LEU A 183 -18.57 18.66 8.92
CA LEU A 183 -17.56 17.61 8.85
C LEU A 183 -16.82 17.38 10.18
N ASP A 184 -16.88 18.31 11.13
CA ASP A 184 -16.14 18.21 12.40
C ASP A 184 -16.45 16.92 13.18
N GLU A 185 -17.73 16.63 13.42
CA GLU A 185 -18.15 15.41 14.12
C GLU A 185 -17.84 14.14 13.30
N PRO A 186 -18.23 14.04 12.00
CA PRO A 186 -17.89 12.89 11.17
C PRO A 186 -16.39 12.61 11.04
N LEU A 187 -15.54 13.63 11.12
CA LEU A 187 -14.08 13.52 10.99
C LEU A 187 -13.34 13.54 12.34
N SER A 188 -14.03 13.64 13.47
CA SER A 188 -13.43 13.88 14.80
C SER A 188 -12.40 12.83 15.24
N GLU A 189 -12.58 11.57 14.83
CA GLU A 189 -11.66 10.46 15.13
C GLU A 189 -10.63 10.21 14.00
N ARG A 190 -10.51 11.13 13.04
CA ARG A 190 -9.67 10.97 11.85
C ARG A 190 -8.59 12.05 11.82
N THR A 191 -7.45 11.71 11.23
CA THR A 191 -6.43 12.73 10.96
C THR A 191 -6.90 13.59 9.79
N VAL A 192 -7.03 14.90 10.01
CA VAL A 192 -7.38 15.86 8.97
C VAL A 192 -6.14 16.64 8.57
N THR A 193 -5.82 16.63 7.28
CA THR A 193 -4.70 17.35 6.70
C THR A 193 -5.22 18.40 5.72
N PHE A 194 -4.87 19.66 5.96
CA PHE A 194 -5.19 20.76 5.05
C PHE A 194 -4.12 20.90 3.99
N ILE A 195 -4.54 20.99 2.73
CA ILE A 195 -3.68 21.08 1.55
C ILE A 195 -3.95 22.41 0.84
N ASP A 196 -2.90 23.03 0.29
CA ASP A 196 -3.01 24.30 -0.41
C ASP A 196 -4.00 24.27 -1.59
N GLU A 197 -4.70 25.38 -1.81
CA GLU A 197 -5.78 25.48 -2.81
C GLU A 197 -5.33 25.17 -4.24
N TRP A 198 -4.08 25.54 -4.59
CA TRP A 198 -3.52 25.32 -5.93
C TRP A 198 -3.43 23.83 -6.31
N VAL A 199 -3.39 22.93 -5.32
CA VAL A 199 -3.38 21.48 -5.55
C VAL A 199 -4.70 21.00 -6.16
N PHE A 200 -5.80 21.72 -5.91
CA PHE A 200 -7.14 21.43 -6.40
C PHE A 200 -7.43 22.12 -7.75
N GLU A 201 -6.40 22.65 -8.43
CA GLU A 201 -6.56 23.20 -9.78
C GLU A 201 -6.76 22.10 -10.84
N PRO A 202 -7.75 22.22 -11.74
CA PRO A 202 -8.05 21.20 -12.76
C PRO A 202 -6.87 20.79 -13.63
N ASP A 203 -6.06 21.76 -14.07
CA ASP A 203 -4.90 21.48 -14.92
C ASP A 203 -3.80 20.73 -14.17
N TYR A 204 -3.63 21.00 -12.88
CA TYR A 204 -2.66 20.28 -12.05
C TYR A 204 -3.12 18.85 -11.78
N ALA A 205 -4.38 18.67 -11.39
CA ALA A 205 -4.98 17.34 -11.21
C ALA A 205 -4.82 16.52 -12.51
N LYS A 206 -5.20 17.07 -13.66
CA LYS A 206 -5.05 16.40 -14.97
C LYS A 206 -3.62 15.96 -15.26
N ARG A 207 -2.62 16.81 -14.96
CA ARG A 207 -1.19 16.43 -15.09
C ARG A 207 -0.83 15.27 -14.18
N LEU A 208 -1.28 15.28 -12.92
CA LEU A 208 -0.98 14.22 -11.97
C LEU A 208 -1.57 12.86 -12.38
N HIS A 209 -2.82 12.84 -12.82
CA HIS A 209 -3.46 11.62 -13.33
C HIS A 209 -2.72 11.08 -14.56
N GLN A 210 -2.39 11.95 -15.51
CA GLN A 210 -1.64 11.56 -16.72
C GLN A 210 -0.25 11.02 -16.38
N MET A 211 0.44 11.62 -15.41
CA MET A 211 1.75 11.14 -14.93
C MET A 211 1.64 9.79 -14.21
N ALA A 212 0.59 9.59 -13.41
CA ALA A 212 0.42 8.39 -12.60
C ALA A 212 0.00 7.17 -13.44
N PHE A 213 -0.95 7.34 -14.36
CA PHE A 213 -1.60 6.21 -15.05
C PHE A 213 -1.31 6.14 -16.54
N SER A 214 -0.63 7.13 -17.11
CA SER A 214 -0.48 7.27 -18.57
C SER A 214 -1.83 7.26 -19.32
N ALA A 215 -2.91 7.61 -18.63
CA ALA A 215 -4.28 7.57 -19.12
C ALA A 215 -5.02 8.85 -18.68
N PRO A 216 -6.04 9.29 -19.43
CA PRO A 216 -6.88 10.40 -19.01
C PRO A 216 -7.70 10.03 -17.78
N ILE A 217 -8.25 11.05 -17.12
CA ILE A 217 -9.18 10.87 -16.02
C ILE A 217 -10.43 10.14 -16.53
N PRO A 218 -10.89 9.06 -15.87
CA PRO A 218 -12.12 8.38 -16.25
C PRO A 218 -13.35 9.30 -16.17
N SER A 219 -14.28 9.11 -17.09
CA SER A 219 -15.61 9.73 -17.05
C SER A 219 -16.47 9.16 -15.92
N ALA A 220 -17.49 9.91 -15.50
CA ALA A 220 -18.48 9.41 -14.54
C ALA A 220 -19.22 8.18 -15.10
N PRO A 221 -19.73 7.25 -14.26
CA PRO A 221 -20.34 6.01 -14.74
C PRO A 221 -21.60 6.22 -15.58
N GLU A 222 -22.34 7.31 -15.34
CA GLU A 222 -23.54 7.70 -16.09
C GLU A 222 -23.20 8.41 -17.42
N GLY A 223 -21.92 8.60 -17.72
CA GLY A 223 -21.42 9.45 -18.81
C GLY A 223 -21.17 10.87 -18.34
N GLY A 224 -20.27 11.58 -19.04
CA GLY A 224 -19.86 12.95 -18.71
C GLY A 224 -18.62 13.04 -17.82
N GLU A 225 -18.21 14.27 -17.53
CA GLU A 225 -16.99 14.57 -16.79
C GLU A 225 -17.22 14.52 -15.28
N MET A 226 -16.40 13.73 -14.58
CA MET A 226 -16.33 13.71 -13.11
C MET A 226 -15.39 14.86 -12.69
N HIS A 227 -15.95 15.97 -12.19
CA HIS A 227 -15.18 17.18 -11.93
C HIS A 227 -14.57 17.17 -10.53
N GLY A 228 -15.39 17.14 -9.49
CA GLY A 228 -14.94 17.19 -8.10
C GLY A 228 -14.11 15.97 -7.72
N GLY A 229 -14.57 14.77 -8.06
CA GLY A 229 -13.88 13.51 -7.80
C GLY A 229 -12.51 13.45 -8.50
N ALA A 230 -12.38 14.07 -9.67
CA ALA A 230 -11.10 14.18 -10.36
C ALA A 230 -10.10 15.08 -9.60
N LEU A 231 -10.56 16.22 -9.05
CA LEU A 231 -9.75 17.11 -8.22
C LEU A 231 -9.34 16.42 -6.92
N ALA A 232 -10.29 15.76 -6.24
CA ALA A 232 -10.02 14.98 -5.03
C ALA A 232 -9.00 13.87 -5.28
N ALA A 233 -9.13 13.13 -6.39
CA ALA A 233 -8.13 12.12 -6.76
C ALA A 233 -6.76 12.75 -7.09
N GLY A 234 -6.75 13.93 -7.73
CA GLY A 234 -5.53 14.69 -7.99
C GLY A 234 -4.78 15.06 -6.70
N SER A 235 -5.50 15.52 -5.66
CA SER A 235 -4.88 15.88 -4.39
C SER A 235 -4.34 14.65 -3.63
N LEU A 236 -4.99 13.49 -3.73
CA LEU A 236 -4.44 12.24 -3.20
C LEU A 236 -3.11 11.86 -3.89
N LEU A 237 -3.03 12.00 -5.21
CA LEU A 237 -1.80 11.76 -5.97
C LEU A 237 -0.69 12.77 -5.61
N HIS A 238 -1.05 14.03 -5.38
CA HIS A 238 -0.12 15.05 -4.90
C HIS A 238 0.46 14.64 -3.54
N TYR A 239 -0.40 14.32 -2.58
CA TYR A 239 0.01 13.95 -1.22
C TYR A 239 0.88 12.70 -1.18
N LEU A 240 0.60 11.70 -2.02
CA LEU A 240 1.47 10.53 -2.19
C LEU A 240 2.89 10.92 -2.65
N ARG A 241 3.01 11.92 -3.52
CA ARG A 241 4.32 12.40 -3.98
C ARG A 241 5.07 13.13 -2.87
N GLU A 242 4.39 13.96 -2.10
CA GLU A 242 4.99 14.67 -0.95
C GLU A 242 5.43 13.70 0.16
N ALA A 243 4.66 12.64 0.41
CA ALA A 243 5.03 11.58 1.34
C ALA A 243 6.19 10.69 0.84
N HIS A 244 6.76 11.00 -0.33
CA HIS A 244 7.80 10.23 -1.03
C HIS A 244 7.37 8.80 -1.41
N MET A 245 6.07 8.58 -1.60
CA MET A 245 5.51 7.31 -2.08
C MET A 245 5.44 7.24 -3.61
N GLY A 246 5.53 8.38 -4.30
CA GLY A 246 5.29 8.51 -5.75
C GLY A 246 6.31 7.85 -6.69
N GLY A 247 7.51 7.50 -6.21
CA GLY A 247 8.53 6.81 -7.02
C GLY A 247 8.31 5.30 -7.18
N GLY A 248 7.43 4.69 -6.38
CA GLY A 248 7.24 3.23 -6.30
C GLY A 248 5.79 2.74 -6.30
N ALA A 249 4.80 3.62 -6.44
CA ALA A 249 3.38 3.22 -6.36
C ALA A 249 2.82 2.72 -7.71
N SER A 250 3.58 1.89 -8.45
CA SER A 250 3.17 1.38 -9.77
C SER A 250 2.01 0.39 -9.71
N HIS A 251 1.70 -0.17 -8.54
CA HIS A 251 0.55 -1.04 -8.31
C HIS A 251 -0.78 -0.28 -8.20
N LEU A 252 -0.76 1.05 -8.09
CA LEU A 252 -1.98 1.83 -8.06
C LEU A 252 -2.77 1.60 -9.33
N ARG A 253 -4.02 1.17 -9.16
CA ARG A 253 -4.94 1.05 -10.29
C ARG A 253 -5.40 2.44 -10.71
N PRO A 254 -5.72 2.63 -12.01
CA PRO A 254 -6.42 3.82 -12.45
C PRO A 254 -7.67 4.06 -11.60
N VAL A 255 -8.00 5.33 -11.39
CA VAL A 255 -9.18 5.73 -10.61
C VAL A 255 -10.41 5.03 -11.16
N VAL A 256 -11.20 4.41 -10.29
CA VAL A 256 -12.47 3.82 -10.66
C VAL A 256 -13.59 4.77 -10.25
N PRO A 257 -14.30 5.38 -11.23
CA PRO A 257 -15.42 6.24 -10.94
C PRO A 257 -16.59 5.39 -10.39
N TYR A 258 -17.33 5.90 -9.43
CA TYR A 258 -18.54 5.23 -8.90
C TYR A 258 -19.70 6.21 -8.72
N THR A 259 -20.92 5.67 -8.67
CA THR A 259 -22.13 6.46 -8.48
C THR A 259 -22.84 6.00 -7.22
N VAL A 260 -23.20 6.93 -6.34
CA VAL A 260 -23.95 6.64 -5.11
C VAL A 260 -25.27 5.91 -5.40
N ARG A 261 -25.99 6.32 -6.47
CA ARG A 261 -27.27 5.71 -6.90
C ARG A 261 -27.18 4.26 -7.36
N SER A 262 -25.97 3.73 -7.60
CA SER A 262 -25.79 2.31 -7.95
C SER A 262 -25.88 1.37 -6.74
N HIS A 263 -26.04 1.93 -5.54
CA HIS A 263 -26.16 1.19 -4.29
C HIS A 263 -27.30 1.71 -3.43
N LEU A 264 -27.75 0.87 -2.49
CA LEU A 264 -28.72 1.29 -1.48
C LEU A 264 -28.04 2.29 -0.54
N VAL A 265 -28.55 3.53 -0.54
CA VAL A 265 -28.08 4.56 0.38
C VAL A 265 -28.63 4.25 1.76
N LEU A 266 -27.72 4.04 2.71
CA LEU A 266 -28.02 3.85 4.12
C LEU A 266 -27.37 4.99 4.90
N ASP A 267 -28.17 5.74 5.63
CA ASP A 267 -27.68 6.77 6.53
C ASP A 267 -26.89 6.17 7.71
N GLU A 268 -26.13 7.01 8.41
CA GLU A 268 -25.30 6.60 9.55
C GLU A 268 -26.12 5.91 10.64
N MET A 269 -27.28 6.47 11.02
CA MET A 269 -28.12 5.94 12.09
C MET A 269 -28.64 4.56 11.74
N SER A 270 -29.09 4.35 10.50
CA SER A 270 -29.52 3.05 9.99
C SER A 270 -28.37 2.04 10.04
N ARG A 271 -27.16 2.40 9.60
CA ARG A 271 -25.99 1.50 9.61
C ARG A 271 -25.56 1.10 11.03
N ARG A 272 -25.61 2.06 11.95
CA ARG A 272 -25.28 1.86 13.37
C ARG A 272 -26.33 1.02 14.09
N ASN A 273 -27.62 1.28 13.85
CA ASN A 273 -28.73 0.51 14.44
C ASN A 273 -28.80 -0.93 13.90
N LEU A 274 -28.41 -1.13 12.63
CA LEU A 274 -28.29 -2.46 12.02
C LEU A 274 -27.00 -3.18 12.43
N GLU A 275 -26.10 -2.53 13.16
CA GLU A 275 -24.80 -3.05 13.58
C GLU A 275 -24.06 -3.76 12.43
N LEU A 276 -23.98 -3.12 11.26
CA LEU A 276 -23.48 -3.77 10.04
C LEU A 276 -22.02 -4.22 10.19
N ASN A 277 -21.15 -3.33 10.70
CA ASN A 277 -19.72 -3.59 10.85
C ASN A 277 -19.31 -3.72 12.31
N ALA A 278 -19.96 -2.98 13.21
CA ALA A 278 -19.65 -2.89 14.62
C ALA A 278 -20.92 -2.76 15.45
N THR A 279 -20.85 -3.21 16.70
CA THR A 279 -21.93 -3.11 17.69
C THR A 279 -22.13 -1.68 18.18
N ILE A 280 -23.36 -1.34 18.56
CA ILE A 280 -23.73 -0.02 19.11
C ILE A 280 -23.20 0.19 20.53
N GLN A 281 -23.07 -0.90 21.31
CA GLN A 281 -22.74 -0.83 22.72
C GLN A 281 -21.26 -0.53 22.97
N ASP A 282 -20.36 -1.18 22.23
CA ASP A 282 -18.92 -1.14 22.46
C ASP A 282 -18.09 -0.95 21.19
N GLY A 283 -18.72 -0.68 20.04
CA GLY A 283 -18.01 -0.40 18.78
C GLY A 283 -17.20 -1.58 18.25
N LYS A 284 -17.47 -2.79 18.73
CA LYS A 284 -16.67 -3.98 18.37
C LYS A 284 -17.23 -4.66 17.15
N LYS A 285 -16.33 -5.23 16.33
CA LYS A 285 -16.71 -6.14 15.24
C LYS A 285 -17.50 -7.34 15.80
N LYS A 286 -17.08 -7.90 16.95
CA LYS A 286 -17.75 -9.08 17.53
C LYS A 286 -19.19 -8.75 17.93
N GLY A 287 -20.14 -9.47 17.35
CA GLY A 287 -21.59 -9.26 17.55
C GLY A 287 -22.27 -8.57 16.37
N SER A 288 -21.52 -7.95 15.47
CA SER A 288 -22.04 -7.30 14.26
C SER A 288 -22.46 -8.30 13.17
N LEU A 289 -23.22 -7.83 12.17
CA LEU A 289 -23.56 -8.62 10.98
C LEU A 289 -22.30 -9.14 10.27
N LEU A 290 -21.32 -8.26 10.04
CA LEU A 290 -20.05 -8.61 9.41
C LEU A 290 -19.35 -9.74 10.17
N TRP A 291 -19.29 -9.70 11.50
CA TRP A 291 -18.68 -10.79 12.29
C TRP A 291 -19.42 -12.12 12.14
N LEU A 292 -20.75 -12.07 12.07
CA LEU A 292 -21.57 -13.27 11.93
C LEU A 292 -21.32 -13.96 10.58
N ILE A 293 -21.30 -13.18 9.48
CA ILE A 293 -21.25 -13.75 8.12
C ILE A 293 -19.83 -13.89 7.55
N ASP A 294 -18.85 -13.18 8.09
CA ASP A 294 -17.45 -13.30 7.67
C ASP A 294 -16.87 -14.65 8.09
N ARG A 295 -16.88 -15.57 7.12
CA ARG A 295 -16.26 -16.90 7.14
C ARG A 295 -15.26 -17.05 6.00
N THR A 296 -14.72 -15.93 5.54
CA THR A 296 -13.75 -15.90 4.45
C THR A 296 -12.42 -16.50 4.91
N VAL A 297 -11.74 -17.22 4.01
CA VAL A 297 -10.43 -17.84 4.30
C VAL A 297 -9.24 -16.97 3.88
N THR A 298 -9.50 -15.84 3.22
CA THR A 298 -8.47 -14.87 2.81
C THR A 298 -8.80 -13.47 3.32
N ALA A 299 -7.76 -12.70 3.66
CA ALA A 299 -7.92 -11.32 4.13
C ALA A 299 -8.58 -10.41 3.08
N MET A 300 -8.20 -10.56 1.80
CA MET A 300 -8.80 -9.86 0.67
C MET A 300 -10.28 -10.21 0.47
N GLY A 301 -10.66 -11.48 0.69
CA GLY A 301 -12.07 -11.90 0.70
C GLY A 301 -12.87 -11.21 1.80
N GLY A 302 -12.32 -11.12 3.02
CA GLY A 302 -12.94 -10.41 4.14
C GLY A 302 -13.15 -8.92 3.86
N ARG A 303 -12.14 -8.24 3.27
CA ARG A 303 -12.28 -6.85 2.82
C ARG A 303 -13.37 -6.69 1.77
N LYS A 304 -13.43 -7.60 0.79
CA LYS A 304 -14.45 -7.58 -0.27
C LYS A 304 -15.86 -7.78 0.30
N LEU A 305 -16.02 -8.68 1.26
CA LEU A 305 -17.30 -8.91 1.93
C LEU A 305 -17.75 -7.67 2.71
N LYS A 306 -16.85 -7.04 3.48
CA LYS A 306 -17.12 -5.76 4.16
C LYS A 306 -17.56 -4.68 3.16
N GLN A 307 -16.89 -4.58 2.01
CA GLN A 307 -17.29 -3.67 0.94
C GLN A 307 -18.71 -3.97 0.44
N TRP A 308 -19.07 -5.24 0.21
CA TRP A 308 -20.42 -5.60 -0.24
C TRP A 308 -21.53 -5.30 0.77
N ILE A 309 -21.25 -5.46 2.06
CA ILE A 309 -22.18 -5.04 3.13
C ILE A 309 -22.36 -3.52 3.12
N ASN A 310 -21.26 -2.78 2.92
CA ASN A 310 -21.27 -1.31 2.94
C ASN A 310 -21.95 -0.68 1.72
N TYR A 311 -21.91 -1.37 0.58
CA TYR A 311 -22.47 -0.92 -0.68
C TYR A 311 -23.41 -2.00 -1.25
N PRO A 312 -24.64 -2.15 -0.70
CA PRO A 312 -25.60 -3.12 -1.21
C PRO A 312 -26.04 -2.75 -2.63
N LEU A 313 -26.05 -3.71 -3.54
CA LEU A 313 -26.46 -3.49 -4.93
C LEU A 313 -27.96 -3.19 -5.03
N VAL A 314 -28.35 -2.33 -5.98
CA VAL A 314 -29.77 -2.12 -6.36
C VAL A 314 -30.12 -2.75 -7.71
N SER A 315 -29.11 -3.16 -8.49
CA SER A 315 -29.32 -3.79 -9.79
C SER A 315 -29.79 -5.24 -9.60
N VAL A 316 -31.04 -5.52 -9.95
CA VAL A 316 -31.60 -6.88 -9.92
C VAL A 316 -30.72 -7.85 -10.70
N ARG A 317 -30.22 -7.46 -11.88
CA ARG A 317 -29.33 -8.29 -12.69
C ARG A 317 -28.08 -8.72 -11.91
N GLN A 318 -27.35 -7.75 -11.34
CA GLN A 318 -26.13 -8.05 -10.59
C GLN A 318 -26.39 -8.84 -9.31
N ILE A 319 -27.55 -8.62 -8.66
CA ILE A 319 -27.98 -9.41 -7.51
C ILE A 319 -28.23 -10.86 -7.93
N THR A 320 -28.98 -11.07 -9.01
CA THR A 320 -29.27 -12.41 -9.54
C THR A 320 -27.99 -13.15 -9.95
N GLU A 321 -27.06 -12.49 -10.65
CA GLU A 321 -25.76 -13.08 -11.02
C GLU A 321 -24.97 -13.57 -9.80
N ARG A 322 -25.00 -12.82 -8.68
CA ARG A 322 -24.39 -13.27 -7.42
C ARG A 322 -25.14 -14.44 -6.80
N LEU A 323 -26.47 -14.40 -6.79
CA LEU A 323 -27.30 -15.47 -6.23
C LEU A 323 -27.14 -16.79 -7.01
N GLU A 324 -27.04 -16.74 -8.33
CA GLU A 324 -26.77 -17.90 -9.19
C GLU A 324 -25.41 -18.53 -8.86
N ALA A 325 -24.36 -17.72 -8.72
CA ALA A 325 -23.03 -18.19 -8.32
C ALA A 325 -23.05 -18.84 -6.92
N VAL A 326 -23.78 -18.25 -5.97
CA VAL A 326 -23.94 -18.80 -4.61
C VAL A 326 -24.73 -20.11 -4.65
N GLN A 327 -25.81 -20.18 -5.43
CA GLN A 327 -26.64 -21.38 -5.57
C GLN A 327 -25.83 -22.56 -6.12
N GLU A 328 -25.05 -22.34 -7.17
CA GLU A 328 -24.20 -23.38 -7.75
C GLU A 328 -23.19 -23.94 -6.74
N LEU A 329 -22.52 -23.06 -5.98
CA LEU A 329 -21.58 -23.46 -4.92
C LEU A 329 -22.28 -24.10 -3.72
N LEU A 330 -23.55 -23.78 -3.46
CA LEU A 330 -24.35 -24.41 -2.42
C LEU A 330 -24.71 -25.85 -2.77
N GLU A 331 -25.11 -26.08 -4.02
CA GLU A 331 -25.44 -27.41 -4.55
C GLU A 331 -24.18 -28.28 -4.72
N SER A 332 -23.06 -27.67 -5.12
CA SER A 332 -21.78 -28.35 -5.35
C SER A 332 -20.92 -28.42 -4.09
N GLN A 333 -21.40 -29.09 -3.03
CA GLN A 333 -20.75 -29.07 -1.71
C GLN A 333 -19.29 -29.56 -1.70
N VAL A 334 -19.00 -30.65 -2.42
CA VAL A 334 -17.63 -31.22 -2.53
C VAL A 334 -16.71 -30.21 -3.18
N LEU A 335 -17.12 -29.69 -4.34
CA LEU A 335 -16.37 -28.70 -5.11
C LEU A 335 -16.11 -27.44 -4.28
N ARG A 336 -17.12 -26.92 -3.57
CA ARG A 336 -16.96 -25.79 -2.66
C ARG A 336 -15.91 -26.06 -1.57
N GLY A 337 -15.89 -27.27 -1.02
CA GLY A 337 -14.89 -27.69 -0.02
C GLY A 337 -13.46 -27.67 -0.59
N GLU A 338 -13.28 -28.20 -1.79
CA GLU A 338 -11.99 -28.20 -2.49
C GLU A 338 -11.51 -26.78 -2.83
N LEU A 339 -12.42 -25.92 -3.31
CA LEU A 339 -12.11 -24.50 -3.56
C LEU A 339 -11.66 -23.79 -2.28
N LEU A 340 -12.35 -24.04 -1.16
CA LEU A 340 -11.96 -23.48 0.14
C LEU A 340 -10.57 -23.97 0.57
N ALA A 341 -10.26 -25.25 0.41
CA ALA A 341 -8.95 -25.79 0.75
C ALA A 341 -7.82 -25.21 -0.13
N ASN A 342 -8.10 -24.94 -1.41
CA ASN A 342 -7.14 -24.30 -2.31
C ASN A 342 -6.91 -22.82 -1.98
N LEU A 343 -7.96 -22.11 -1.55
CA LEU A 343 -7.87 -20.72 -1.10
C LEU A 343 -7.27 -20.60 0.32
N ASP A 344 -7.43 -21.61 1.16
CA ASP A 344 -6.86 -21.63 2.50
C ASP A 344 -5.33 -21.69 2.43
N GLY A 345 -4.67 -20.72 3.06
CA GLY A 345 -3.22 -20.54 2.96
C GLY A 345 -2.75 -19.71 1.76
N VAL A 346 -3.65 -19.19 0.93
CA VAL A 346 -3.33 -18.08 0.02
C VAL A 346 -3.13 -16.82 0.87
N ALA A 347 -1.92 -16.25 0.81
CA ALA A 347 -1.60 -15.03 1.52
C ALA A 347 -2.34 -13.82 0.94
N ASP A 348 -2.26 -12.67 1.61
CA ASP A 348 -2.87 -11.43 1.17
C ASP A 348 -2.16 -10.87 -0.08
N LEU A 349 -2.52 -11.39 -1.25
CA LEU A 349 -1.90 -11.09 -2.54
C LEU A 349 -1.98 -9.60 -2.89
N GLU A 350 -3.10 -8.93 -2.56
CA GLU A 350 -3.27 -7.49 -2.80
C GLU A 350 -2.20 -6.68 -2.04
N ARG A 351 -2.02 -6.95 -0.73
CA ARG A 351 -1.03 -6.24 0.09
C ARG A 351 0.40 -6.64 -0.19
N LEU A 352 0.64 -7.90 -0.54
CA LEU A 352 1.95 -8.36 -1.00
C LEU A 352 2.37 -7.60 -2.26
N ASN A 353 1.48 -7.50 -3.25
CA ASN A 353 1.75 -6.75 -4.47
C ASN A 353 2.06 -5.26 -4.18
N GLY A 354 1.31 -4.63 -3.27
CA GLY A 354 1.56 -3.26 -2.84
C GLY A 354 2.95 -3.08 -2.23
N ARG A 355 3.37 -3.97 -1.31
CA ARG A 355 4.73 -3.90 -0.72
C ARG A 355 5.83 -4.13 -1.75
N ILE A 356 5.62 -5.05 -2.69
CA ILE A 356 6.60 -5.36 -3.75
C ILE A 356 6.82 -4.14 -4.65
N SER A 357 5.73 -3.52 -5.10
CA SER A 357 5.82 -2.32 -5.95
C SER A 357 6.49 -1.16 -5.23
N LEU A 358 6.17 -0.96 -3.94
CA LEU A 358 6.79 0.06 -3.10
C LEU A 358 8.22 -0.29 -2.62
N ALA A 359 8.83 -1.36 -3.15
CA ALA A 359 10.16 -1.82 -2.77
C ALA A 359 10.36 -2.00 -1.24
N SER A 360 9.29 -2.36 -0.55
CA SER A 360 9.25 -2.55 0.91
C SER A 360 9.01 -4.01 1.33
N ALA A 361 8.87 -4.91 0.35
CA ALA A 361 8.68 -6.34 0.58
C ALA A 361 9.95 -7.01 1.14
N SER A 362 9.75 -7.88 2.13
CA SER A 362 10.79 -8.74 2.67
C SER A 362 10.99 -10.02 1.83
N ALA A 363 12.07 -10.75 2.07
CA ALA A 363 12.26 -12.06 1.43
C ALA A 363 11.16 -13.07 1.80
N LYS A 364 10.59 -12.97 3.01
CA LYS A 364 9.45 -13.78 3.45
C LYS A 364 8.18 -13.44 2.66
N ASP A 365 7.96 -12.16 2.34
CA ASP A 365 6.83 -11.74 1.51
C ASP A 365 6.89 -12.38 0.12
N LEU A 366 8.09 -12.42 -0.48
CA LEU A 366 8.28 -13.06 -1.79
C LEU A 366 8.04 -14.58 -1.72
N VAL A 367 8.45 -15.25 -0.63
CA VAL A 367 8.12 -16.66 -0.41
C VAL A 367 6.62 -16.86 -0.24
N ALA A 368 5.94 -15.99 0.51
CA ALA A 368 4.49 -16.06 0.69
C ALA A 368 3.74 -15.85 -0.65
N LEU A 369 4.22 -14.92 -1.50
CA LEU A 369 3.72 -14.76 -2.86
C LEU A 369 3.89 -16.05 -3.67
N LYS A 370 5.09 -16.62 -3.71
CA LYS A 370 5.37 -17.89 -4.40
C LYS A 370 4.41 -18.99 -3.94
N GLN A 371 4.31 -19.22 -2.64
CA GLN A 371 3.46 -20.27 -2.05
C GLN A 371 1.98 -20.07 -2.40
N SER A 372 1.53 -18.81 -2.48
CA SER A 372 0.17 -18.48 -2.88
C SER A 372 -0.07 -18.74 -4.37
N LEU A 373 0.84 -18.30 -5.24
CA LEU A 373 0.73 -18.50 -6.69
C LEU A 373 0.77 -19.99 -7.08
N MET A 374 1.53 -20.82 -6.36
CA MET A 374 1.58 -22.27 -6.58
C MET A 374 0.21 -22.96 -6.40
N ARG A 375 -0.73 -22.36 -5.67
CA ARG A 375 -2.08 -22.91 -5.45
C ARG A 375 -3.06 -22.56 -6.57
N LEU A 376 -2.77 -21.53 -7.37
CA LEU A 376 -3.70 -21.04 -8.40
C LEU A 376 -3.99 -22.08 -9.51
N PRO A 377 -3.01 -22.87 -10.01
CA PRO A 377 -3.30 -23.90 -11.01
C PRO A 377 -4.32 -24.93 -10.53
N ASP A 378 -4.18 -25.41 -9.30
CA ASP A 378 -5.09 -26.39 -8.71
C ASP A 378 -6.47 -25.76 -8.49
N LEU A 379 -6.53 -24.54 -7.97
CA LEU A 379 -7.77 -23.76 -7.83
C LEU A 379 -8.54 -23.65 -9.16
N LEU A 380 -7.85 -23.28 -10.24
CA LEU A 380 -8.47 -23.13 -11.57
C LEU A 380 -8.95 -24.47 -12.13
N SER A 381 -8.18 -25.54 -11.91
CA SER A 381 -8.57 -26.89 -12.33
C SER A 381 -9.81 -27.39 -11.59
N THR A 382 -9.85 -27.20 -10.27
CA THR A 382 -11.01 -27.51 -9.42
C THR A 382 -12.21 -26.71 -9.88
N ALA A 383 -12.06 -25.43 -10.20
CA ALA A 383 -13.16 -24.54 -10.57
C ALA A 383 -13.71 -24.75 -12.00
N GLN A 384 -13.05 -25.56 -12.84
CA GLN A 384 -13.42 -25.78 -14.25
C GLN A 384 -14.89 -26.22 -14.46
N PRO A 385 -15.49 -27.09 -13.61
CA PRO A 385 -16.86 -27.54 -13.80
C PRO A 385 -17.92 -26.45 -13.59
N LEU A 386 -17.58 -25.31 -12.98
CA LEU A 386 -18.54 -24.24 -12.66
C LEU A 386 -19.11 -23.61 -13.95
N GLN A 387 -20.40 -23.29 -13.89
CA GLN A 387 -21.21 -22.85 -15.02
C GLN A 387 -21.75 -21.43 -14.84
N ALA A 388 -21.91 -20.94 -13.60
CA ALA A 388 -22.44 -19.61 -13.34
C ALA A 388 -21.55 -18.54 -13.99
N SER A 389 -22.18 -17.61 -14.72
CA SER A 389 -21.51 -16.60 -15.53
C SER A 389 -20.49 -15.79 -14.73
N LEU A 390 -20.88 -15.32 -13.54
CA LEU A 390 -20.02 -14.55 -12.66
C LEU A 390 -18.75 -15.31 -12.24
N LEU A 391 -18.87 -16.61 -11.93
CA LEU A 391 -17.73 -17.45 -11.55
C LEU A 391 -16.80 -17.65 -12.75
N ARG A 392 -17.35 -17.96 -13.92
CA ARG A 392 -16.57 -18.15 -15.15
C ARG A 392 -15.81 -16.91 -15.57
N GLU A 393 -16.48 -15.76 -15.60
CA GLU A 393 -15.86 -14.47 -15.92
C GLU A 393 -14.71 -14.19 -14.97
N THR A 394 -14.94 -14.37 -13.66
CA THR A 394 -13.91 -14.15 -12.63
C THR A 394 -12.71 -15.08 -12.82
N LEU A 395 -12.95 -16.38 -13.02
CA LEU A 395 -11.90 -17.39 -13.16
C LEU A 395 -11.12 -17.24 -14.47
N SER A 396 -11.79 -16.88 -15.56
CA SER A 396 -11.15 -16.71 -16.88
C SER A 396 -10.13 -15.58 -16.92
N GLY A 397 -10.27 -14.60 -16.03
CA GLY A 397 -9.34 -13.47 -15.90
C GLY A 397 -8.10 -13.77 -15.06
N ILE A 398 -7.97 -14.94 -14.45
CA ILE A 398 -6.85 -15.26 -13.55
C ILE A 398 -5.67 -15.82 -14.34
N ASP A 399 -4.56 -15.10 -14.36
CA ASP A 399 -3.25 -15.62 -14.78
C ASP A 399 -2.59 -16.39 -13.63
N PRO A 400 -2.19 -17.66 -13.81
CA PRO A 400 -1.45 -18.42 -12.81
C PRO A 400 -0.03 -17.90 -12.50
N LEU A 401 0.53 -17.00 -13.31
CA LEU A 401 1.85 -16.35 -13.07
C LEU A 401 2.98 -17.36 -12.80
N ARG A 402 3.06 -18.40 -13.65
CA ARG A 402 4.04 -19.49 -13.50
C ARG A 402 5.48 -19.01 -13.61
N ASP A 403 5.72 -18.06 -14.50
CA ASP A 403 7.01 -17.40 -14.72
C ASP A 403 7.49 -16.65 -13.45
N VAL A 404 6.60 -15.92 -12.77
CA VAL A 404 6.89 -15.25 -11.50
C VAL A 404 7.21 -16.27 -10.42
N THR A 405 6.42 -17.33 -10.33
CA THR A 405 6.64 -18.43 -9.38
C THR A 405 8.02 -19.07 -9.57
N GLU A 406 8.41 -19.33 -10.82
CA GLU A 406 9.73 -19.85 -11.16
C GLU A 406 10.87 -18.87 -10.83
N LEU A 407 10.68 -17.59 -11.12
CA LEU A 407 11.66 -16.55 -10.85
C LEU A 407 11.98 -16.47 -9.36
N VAL A 408 10.94 -16.42 -8.52
CA VAL A 408 11.10 -16.40 -7.05
C VAL A 408 11.74 -17.70 -6.56
N SER A 409 11.33 -18.86 -7.10
CA SER A 409 11.90 -20.16 -6.74
C SER A 409 13.40 -20.26 -7.02
N LYS A 410 13.86 -19.68 -8.13
CA LYS A 410 15.28 -19.65 -8.51
C LYS A 410 16.08 -18.62 -7.70
N GLY A 411 15.44 -17.53 -7.28
CA GLY A 411 16.09 -16.40 -6.62
C GLY A 411 16.16 -16.47 -5.10
N ILE A 412 15.20 -17.14 -4.43
CA ILE A 412 15.00 -17.05 -2.98
C ILE A 412 14.86 -18.46 -2.38
N VAL A 413 15.61 -18.70 -1.29
CA VAL A 413 15.51 -19.94 -0.51
C VAL A 413 14.17 -20.02 0.24
N ASP A 414 13.66 -21.22 0.51
CA ASP A 414 12.33 -21.40 1.11
C ASP A 414 12.18 -20.77 2.50
N ASN A 415 13.26 -20.73 3.28
CA ASN A 415 13.28 -20.14 4.62
C ASN A 415 14.34 -19.03 4.70
N PRO A 416 14.04 -17.84 4.15
CA PRO A 416 15.01 -16.74 4.15
C PRO A 416 15.14 -16.13 5.55
N PRO A 417 16.33 -15.60 5.90
CA PRO A 417 16.51 -14.86 7.15
C PRO A 417 15.67 -13.57 7.16
N PHE A 418 15.39 -13.05 8.36
CA PHE A 418 14.59 -11.83 8.54
C PHE A 418 15.26 -10.58 7.97
N ILE A 419 16.60 -10.53 8.00
CA ILE A 419 17.40 -9.41 7.48
C ILE A 419 18.24 -9.92 6.31
N LEU A 420 18.05 -9.32 5.13
CA LEU A 420 18.98 -9.44 4.02
C LEU A 420 20.25 -8.65 4.37
N ARG A 421 21.28 -9.33 4.88
CA ARG A 421 22.59 -8.68 5.09
C ARG A 421 23.21 -8.41 3.72
N GLU A 422 23.54 -7.15 3.43
CA GLU A 422 24.42 -6.79 2.32
C GLU A 422 25.75 -7.55 2.47
N ARG A 423 26.14 -8.30 1.42
CA ARG A 423 27.49 -8.83 1.33
C ARG A 423 28.35 -7.79 0.63
N GLY A 424 29.45 -7.41 1.29
CA GLY A 424 30.44 -6.47 0.78
C GLY A 424 30.95 -6.81 -0.62
N ASP A 425 31.15 -5.74 -1.37
CA ASP A 425 31.56 -5.64 -2.76
C ASP A 425 32.74 -6.56 -3.11
N ASN A 426 32.56 -7.42 -4.12
CA ASN A 426 33.65 -8.06 -4.85
C ASN A 426 33.24 -8.20 -6.31
N ARG A 427 33.22 -7.07 -7.00
CA ARG A 427 33.17 -6.97 -8.47
C ARG A 427 34.40 -7.64 -9.08
N SER A 428 34.28 -8.88 -9.56
CA SER A 428 35.03 -9.34 -10.74
C SER A 428 34.40 -10.60 -11.34
N ARG A 429 34.33 -10.60 -12.69
CA ARG A 429 33.85 -11.66 -13.60
C ARG A 429 32.33 -11.78 -13.81
N ILE A 430 31.83 -10.89 -14.67
CA ILE A 430 30.94 -11.30 -15.76
C ILE A 430 31.56 -10.75 -17.06
N GLN A 431 32.10 -11.63 -17.91
CA GLN A 431 32.07 -11.48 -19.37
C GLN A 431 32.57 -12.74 -20.11
N SER A 432 31.91 -12.98 -21.25
CA SER A 432 32.21 -13.84 -22.42
C SER A 432 32.16 -15.37 -22.29
N GLY A 433 31.06 -15.93 -22.81
CA GLY A 433 31.01 -16.77 -24.03
C GLY A 433 32.05 -17.88 -24.29
N THR A 434 31.50 -19.08 -24.56
CA THR A 434 32.05 -20.20 -25.35
C THR A 434 33.28 -20.95 -24.84
N GLY A 435 33.15 -22.29 -24.77
CA GLY A 435 34.27 -23.20 -25.02
C GLY A 435 34.66 -24.15 -23.90
N ARG A 436 34.30 -25.43 -24.11
CA ARG A 436 35.02 -26.66 -23.72
C ARG A 436 35.24 -26.97 -22.23
N ALA A 437 34.62 -28.07 -21.83
CA ALA A 437 35.14 -28.96 -20.81
C ALA A 437 36.57 -29.40 -21.17
N GLN A 438 37.50 -29.28 -20.21
CA GLN A 438 38.70 -30.09 -20.17
C GLN A 438 39.12 -30.29 -18.71
N ASN A 439 39.37 -31.57 -18.41
CA ASN A 439 40.02 -32.09 -17.22
C ASN A 439 41.33 -31.35 -16.93
N ASP A 440 41.70 -31.27 -15.64
CA ASP A 440 42.89 -31.99 -15.19
C ASP A 440 42.83 -32.26 -13.68
N GLN A 441 42.79 -33.54 -13.35
CA GLN A 441 43.22 -34.07 -12.07
C GLN A 441 44.74 -34.17 -12.07
N GLN A 442 45.30 -34.12 -10.85
CA GLN A 442 46.49 -34.85 -10.36
C GLN A 442 47.69 -33.99 -9.96
N GLY A 443 48.11 -34.19 -8.71
CA GLY A 443 49.43 -33.81 -8.20
C GLY A 443 49.53 -33.74 -6.67
N GLY A 444 49.86 -34.87 -6.03
CA GLY A 444 50.83 -34.86 -4.91
C GLY A 444 50.34 -34.93 -3.46
N GLU A 445 50.11 -36.18 -2.99
CA GLU A 445 50.35 -36.74 -1.65
C GLU A 445 51.29 -36.00 -0.64
N ARG A 446 50.83 -35.76 0.61
CA ARG A 446 51.28 -36.37 1.92
C ARG A 446 51.02 -35.51 3.19
N ILE A 447 50.30 -36.13 4.14
CA ILE A 447 50.46 -36.17 5.62
C ILE A 447 50.35 -34.86 6.45
N HIS A 448 49.23 -34.67 7.18
CA HIS A 448 49.15 -34.81 8.65
C HIS A 448 47.70 -34.62 9.19
N ARG A 449 47.42 -35.32 10.29
CA ARG A 449 46.14 -35.41 11.03
C ARG A 449 45.72 -34.09 11.69
N SER A 450 44.40 -33.88 11.73
CA SER A 450 43.54 -33.69 12.94
C SER A 450 42.63 -32.45 12.96
N ALA A 451 41.33 -32.76 13.06
CA ALA A 451 40.26 -32.07 13.80
C ALA A 451 39.80 -30.66 13.39
N GLY A 452 38.51 -30.59 13.03
CA GLY A 452 37.64 -29.45 13.33
C GLY A 452 37.51 -28.37 12.25
N GLY A 453 36.53 -28.50 11.35
CA GLY A 453 36.19 -27.44 10.41
C GLY A 453 34.86 -27.68 9.69
N GLN A 454 33.78 -27.08 10.21
CA GLN A 454 32.49 -27.01 9.52
C GLN A 454 32.66 -26.40 8.13
N ARG A 455 32.27 -27.15 7.09
CA ARG A 455 32.19 -26.66 5.71
C ARG A 455 31.09 -25.60 5.61
N LYS A 456 31.47 -24.33 5.45
CA LYS A 456 30.56 -23.27 4.98
C LYS A 456 30.27 -23.49 3.50
N GLY A 457 29.06 -23.91 3.17
CA GLY A 457 28.55 -23.91 1.80
C GLY A 457 28.44 -22.47 1.29
N ALA A 458 29.19 -22.15 0.23
CA ALA A 458 29.09 -20.86 -0.43
C ALA A 458 27.83 -20.84 -1.30
N HIS A 459 26.73 -20.29 -0.78
CA HIS A 459 25.54 -19.97 -1.57
C HIS A 459 25.77 -18.66 -2.32
N ARG A 460 25.67 -18.72 -3.66
CA ARG A 460 25.65 -17.55 -4.54
C ARG A 460 24.26 -16.94 -4.49
N TYR A 461 24.15 -15.69 -4.02
CA TYR A 461 22.94 -14.88 -4.16
C TYR A 461 23.16 -13.92 -5.32
N ILE A 462 22.18 -13.79 -6.21
CA ILE A 462 22.17 -12.76 -7.26
C ILE A 462 21.38 -11.58 -6.70
N ILE A 463 22.08 -10.51 -6.35
CA ILE A 463 21.46 -9.20 -6.12
C ILE A 463 21.53 -8.48 -7.47
N ALA A 464 20.41 -8.41 -8.18
CA ALA A 464 20.29 -7.55 -9.35
C ALA A 464 19.89 -6.15 -8.86
N GLN A 465 20.88 -5.32 -8.51
CA GLN A 465 20.68 -3.87 -8.52
C GLN A 465 21.12 -3.33 -9.88
N GLY A 466 20.15 -2.97 -10.70
CA GLY A 466 20.31 -2.13 -11.87
C GLY A 466 19.23 -1.04 -11.84
N PRO A 467 19.47 0.14 -12.41
CA PRO A 467 18.49 1.21 -12.44
C PRO A 467 17.32 0.77 -13.34
N LEU A 468 16.18 0.43 -12.74
CA LEU A 468 14.91 0.32 -13.46
C LEU A 468 14.38 1.73 -13.76
N GLN A 469 15.10 2.45 -14.61
CA GLN A 469 14.55 3.53 -15.41
C GLN A 469 14.44 3.02 -16.84
N GLN A 470 13.27 2.48 -17.18
CA GLN A 470 12.58 2.61 -18.46
C GLN A 470 11.38 1.66 -18.44
N GLY A 471 10.18 2.24 -18.54
CA GLY A 471 8.94 1.50 -18.62
C GLY A 471 8.96 0.54 -19.82
N VAL A 472 8.63 -0.72 -19.56
CA VAL A 472 8.41 -1.70 -20.61
C VAL A 472 7.06 -1.36 -21.27
N ARG A 473 7.10 -0.66 -22.40
CA ARG A 473 5.98 -0.58 -23.33
C ARG A 473 5.88 -1.93 -24.07
N ILE A 474 4.85 -2.72 -23.75
CA ILE A 474 4.46 -3.85 -24.59
C ILE A 474 3.69 -3.28 -25.78
N LEU A 475 4.37 -3.14 -26.92
CA LEU A 475 3.74 -2.87 -28.21
C LEU A 475 3.24 -4.20 -28.78
N HIS A 476 1.93 -4.38 -28.85
CA HIS A 476 1.31 -5.41 -29.69
C HIS A 476 1.73 -5.17 -31.15
N ARG A 477 2.38 -6.16 -31.76
CA ARG A 477 2.73 -6.16 -33.18
C ARG A 477 1.96 -7.31 -33.83
N ASP A 478 0.83 -6.97 -34.44
CA ASP A 478 0.08 -7.91 -35.28
C ASP A 478 0.92 -8.26 -36.51
N ASN A 479 1.28 -9.54 -36.61
CA ASN A 479 1.85 -10.13 -37.81
C ASN A 479 0.69 -10.68 -38.64
N GLN A 480 0.22 -9.94 -39.64
CA GLN A 480 -0.44 -10.53 -40.80
C GLN A 480 0.61 -10.72 -41.90
N SER A 481 0.94 -11.98 -42.14
CA SER A 481 1.49 -12.42 -43.41
C SER A 481 0.35 -12.52 -44.42
N GLU A 482 0.43 -11.81 -45.55
CA GLU A 482 0.37 -12.51 -46.83
C GLU A 482 0.89 -11.65 -47.98
N SER A 483 1.68 -12.35 -48.79
CA SER A 483 2.36 -11.98 -50.01
C SER A 483 1.49 -11.33 -51.10
N GLY A 484 2.08 -10.41 -51.84
CA GLY A 484 2.17 -10.60 -53.30
C GLY A 484 1.82 -9.42 -54.19
N ARG A 485 2.90 -8.86 -54.79
CA ARG A 485 2.97 -8.28 -56.15
C ARG A 485 2.49 -6.84 -56.38
N ASN A 486 3.49 -5.96 -56.39
CA ASN A 486 3.67 -4.78 -57.26
C ASN A 486 3.36 -5.04 -58.76
N PRO A 487 3.38 -4.04 -59.67
CA PRO A 487 3.36 -2.58 -59.49
C PRO A 487 2.44 -1.82 -60.48
N ARG A 488 2.07 -0.57 -60.15
CA ARG A 488 2.27 0.63 -60.98
C ARG A 488 1.94 1.89 -60.21
#